data_AF-A0A0S7WZN0-F1
#
_entry.id   AF-A0A0S7WZN0-F1
#
_cell.length_a   1.000
_cell.length_b   1.000
_cell.length_c   1.000
_cell.angle_alpha   90.00
_cell.angle_beta   90.00
_cell.angle_gamma   90.00
#
_symmetry.space_group_name_H-M   'P 1'
#
loop_
_entity.id
_entity.type
_entity.pdbx_description
1 polymer ?
#
loop_
_entity_poly.entity_id
_entity_poly.type
_entity_poly.pdbx_seq_one_letter_code
_entity_poly.pdbx_strand_id
1 'polypeptide(L)'
;RLSTQRPDHTTPFRERNPHYVGEDLTRTAKYPWYPMPERLTVYGENVTARSARELADKKKHLWRMPKERSYKEVSDAWKKLYEEWRARKPKAVMAVFRRGGKGYDPANPGKVLPREGFEDCYILAHDPGNQFERILGETPGRTSHSEVFVHRRSTLWRIDFSSIPTGSEILAARFFFAKRYWNPVEQQLKLKPGDAYYDFTAVRPTFYIATPINRPWVEAEASGFEYARDKFWKETCGMSWDGDDPDLLPLVIAYGQTGINNAEMDFTRAVEYFTCGKHKNHGFTLACPSGYFHNNNVHTSEAAKLKDRPAMMVIYEPRQ
;
A
#
# COMPACT_ATOMS: atom_id res chain seq x y z
N ARG A 1 -17.57 15.55 13.80
CA ARG A 1 -17.00 16.10 12.55
C ARG A 1 -15.50 16.21 12.82
N LEU A 2 -14.64 15.74 11.93
CA LEU A 2 -13.20 15.96 12.07
C LEU A 2 -12.92 17.46 12.12
N SER A 3 -11.91 17.88 12.87
CA SER A 3 -11.59 19.28 12.97
C SER A 3 -11.15 19.80 11.60
N THR A 4 -11.74 20.94 11.23
CA THR A 4 -11.26 21.75 10.12
C THR A 4 -10.23 22.78 10.57
N GLN A 5 -9.95 22.83 11.89
CA GLN A 5 -9.01 23.75 12.52
C GLN A 5 -7.93 22.98 13.27
N ARG A 6 -6.68 23.36 13.05
CA ARG A 6 -5.52 22.65 13.58
C ARG A 6 -5.15 23.22 14.97
N PRO A 7 -4.87 22.40 16.00
CA PRO A 7 -4.47 22.88 17.32
C PRO A 7 -3.05 23.45 17.37
N ASP A 8 -2.82 24.42 18.26
CA ASP A 8 -1.54 25.13 18.42
C ASP A 8 -0.36 24.23 18.85
N HIS A 9 -0.62 23.05 19.42
CA HIS A 9 0.41 22.13 19.94
C HIS A 9 1.02 21.22 18.86
N THR A 10 0.69 21.41 17.59
CA THR A 10 1.19 20.63 16.44
C THR A 10 2.40 21.32 15.79
N THR A 11 3.33 20.55 15.19
CA THR A 11 4.69 20.98 14.79
C THR A 11 4.86 22.35 14.08
N PRO A 12 5.91 23.13 14.38
CA PRO A 12 6.20 24.42 13.74
C PRO A 12 6.69 24.32 12.27
N PHE A 13 6.83 23.13 11.66
CA PHE A 13 7.23 22.97 10.24
C PHE A 13 6.15 23.34 9.21
N ARG A 14 5.15 24.10 9.66
CA ARG A 14 3.88 24.51 9.02
C ARG A 14 3.93 25.16 7.63
N GLU A 15 5.10 25.58 7.15
CA GLU A 15 5.23 26.33 5.88
C GLU A 15 6.42 25.86 5.04
N ARG A 16 7.17 24.87 5.52
CA ARG A 16 8.32 24.36 4.78
C ARG A 16 7.86 23.19 3.95
N ASN A 17 7.82 23.47 2.67
CA ASN A 17 7.40 22.62 1.60
C ASN A 17 8.56 21.71 1.16
N PRO A 18 8.62 20.43 1.55
CA PRO A 18 9.46 19.50 0.84
C PRO A 18 8.66 19.00 -0.36
N HIS A 19 8.38 19.90 -1.30
CA HIS A 19 8.03 19.52 -2.67
C HIS A 19 9.16 18.61 -3.12
N TYR A 20 8.82 17.41 -3.61
CA TYR A 20 9.82 16.56 -4.25
C TYR A 20 10.95 16.03 -3.35
N VAL A 21 10.66 15.74 -2.08
CA VAL A 21 11.36 14.63 -1.42
C VAL A 21 10.71 13.33 -1.88
N GLY A 22 10.99 12.93 -3.12
CA GLY A 22 11.17 11.50 -3.34
C GLY A 22 12.11 11.00 -2.25
N GLU A 23 12.00 9.73 -1.86
CA GLU A 23 12.73 9.10 -0.75
C GLU A 23 14.28 9.07 -0.93
N ASP A 24 14.84 9.99 -1.70
CA ASP A 24 16.24 10.30 -1.74
C ASP A 24 16.67 11.02 -0.47
N LEU A 25 17.28 10.24 0.43
CA LEU A 25 17.88 10.73 1.66
C LEU A 25 18.88 11.86 1.48
N THR A 26 19.48 12.01 0.30
CA THR A 26 20.44 13.09 0.04
C THR A 26 19.75 14.45 -0.12
N ARG A 27 18.47 14.45 -0.50
CA ARG A 27 17.63 15.65 -0.56
C ARG A 27 16.92 15.91 0.76
N THR A 28 16.50 14.86 1.48
CA THR A 28 15.90 15.01 2.83
C THR A 28 16.92 15.36 3.91
N ALA A 29 18.19 14.93 3.80
CA ALA A 29 19.27 15.30 4.73
C ALA A 29 19.56 16.82 4.76
N LYS A 30 19.06 17.58 3.78
CA LYS A 30 19.08 19.05 3.80
C LYS A 30 18.01 19.66 4.70
N TYR A 31 17.09 18.85 5.22
CA TYR A 31 16.04 19.22 6.16
C TYR A 31 16.35 18.55 7.51
N PRO A 32 17.17 19.17 8.37
CA PRO A 32 17.69 18.59 9.62
C PRO A 32 16.61 18.26 10.66
N TRP A 33 15.35 18.57 10.37
CA TRP A 33 14.19 18.38 11.23
C TRP A 33 13.28 17.22 10.79
N TYR A 34 13.60 16.49 9.72
CA TYR A 34 12.82 15.32 9.32
C TYR A 34 13.45 14.05 9.93
N PRO A 35 12.89 13.49 11.02
CA PRO A 35 13.42 12.28 11.64
C PRO A 35 13.24 11.11 10.66
N MET A 36 14.35 10.70 10.07
CA MET A 36 14.43 9.51 9.25
C MET A 36 14.96 8.37 10.11
N PRO A 37 14.45 7.15 9.93
CA PRO A 37 15.05 6.02 10.60
C PRO A 37 16.46 5.90 10.02
N GLU A 38 17.44 5.56 10.86
CA GLU A 38 18.80 5.37 10.36
C GLU A 38 18.83 4.38 9.19
N ARG A 39 17.94 3.36 9.25
CA ARG A 39 17.75 2.34 8.22
C ARG A 39 16.32 1.80 8.20
N LEU A 40 15.80 1.56 7.00
CA LEU A 40 14.71 0.65 6.73
C LEU A 40 15.21 -0.79 6.77
N THR A 41 14.44 -1.67 7.41
CA THR A 41 14.67 -3.12 7.42
C THR A 41 13.64 -3.83 6.54
N VAL A 42 13.99 -4.99 5.99
CA VAL A 42 13.04 -5.82 5.22
C VAL A 42 12.67 -7.03 6.08
N TYR A 43 11.38 -7.21 6.35
CA TYR A 43 10.90 -8.30 7.18
C TYR A 43 11.26 -9.66 6.57
N GLY A 44 11.90 -10.52 7.37
CA GLY A 44 12.32 -11.87 6.94
C GLY A 44 13.54 -11.91 6.03
N GLU A 45 14.25 -10.79 5.83
CA GLU A 45 15.47 -10.73 5.04
C GLU A 45 16.60 -10.02 5.80
N ASN A 46 17.85 -10.42 5.57
CA ASN A 46 19.02 -9.68 6.04
C ASN A 46 19.36 -8.53 5.07
N VAL A 47 18.37 -7.66 4.82
CA VAL A 47 18.50 -6.49 3.94
C VAL A 47 18.08 -5.27 4.71
N THR A 48 18.97 -4.27 4.71
CA THR A 48 18.66 -2.93 5.18
C THR A 48 18.96 -1.93 4.07
N ALA A 49 18.23 -0.83 4.05
CA ALA A 49 18.43 0.28 3.13
C ALA A 49 18.17 1.58 3.87
N ARG A 50 18.82 2.67 3.51
CA ARG A 50 18.55 3.95 4.14
C ARG A 50 17.22 4.53 3.61
N SER A 51 16.81 4.18 2.39
CA SER A 51 15.51 4.57 1.84
C SER A 51 14.91 3.55 0.88
N ALA A 52 13.65 3.72 0.47
CA ALA A 52 13.04 2.80 -0.49
C ALA A 52 13.60 2.97 -1.91
N ARG A 53 14.20 4.13 -2.25
CA ARG A 53 15.03 4.27 -3.45
C ARG A 53 16.30 3.39 -3.39
N GLU A 54 17.02 3.41 -2.28
CA GLU A 54 18.18 2.52 -2.12
C GLU A 54 17.75 1.03 -2.12
N LEU A 55 16.62 0.71 -1.50
CA LEU A 55 16.06 -0.64 -1.56
C LEU A 55 15.71 -1.05 -3.00
N ALA A 56 15.07 -0.16 -3.76
CA ALA A 56 14.78 -0.34 -5.17
C ALA A 56 16.06 -0.63 -5.97
N ASP A 57 17.13 0.14 -5.77
CA ASP A 57 18.43 -0.06 -6.43
C ASP A 57 19.06 -1.41 -6.07
N LYS A 58 18.99 -1.83 -4.80
CA LYS A 58 19.46 -3.16 -4.35
C LYS A 58 18.66 -4.29 -4.98
N LYS A 59 17.36 -4.10 -5.18
CA LYS A 59 16.43 -5.10 -5.73
C LYS A 59 16.24 -5.00 -7.25
N LYS A 60 16.94 -4.09 -7.94
CA LYS A 60 16.81 -3.86 -9.39
C LYS A 60 17.01 -5.12 -10.25
N HIS A 61 17.80 -6.08 -9.77
CA HIS A 61 18.03 -7.36 -10.46
C HIS A 61 16.77 -8.24 -10.56
N LEU A 62 15.78 -8.00 -9.69
CA LEU A 62 14.47 -8.66 -9.73
C LEU A 62 13.52 -8.01 -10.74
N TRP A 63 13.87 -6.83 -11.26
CA TRP A 63 12.95 -6.06 -12.10
C TRP A 63 12.85 -6.67 -13.48
N ARG A 64 11.63 -6.66 -14.02
CA ARG A 64 11.27 -7.17 -15.34
C ARG A 64 10.40 -6.12 -16.03
N MET A 65 10.49 -6.05 -17.35
CA MET A 65 9.62 -5.16 -18.11
C MET A 65 8.16 -5.41 -17.76
N PRO A 66 7.39 -4.37 -17.37
CA PRO A 66 5.99 -4.50 -17.07
C PRO A 66 5.24 -5.12 -18.26
N LYS A 67 4.33 -6.03 -17.96
CA LYS A 67 3.41 -6.59 -18.95
C LYS A 67 2.00 -6.17 -18.61
N GLU A 68 1.17 -6.05 -19.63
CA GLU A 68 -0.27 -5.97 -19.42
C GLU A 68 -0.79 -7.36 -19.05
N ARG A 69 -1.65 -7.42 -18.04
CA ARG A 69 -2.39 -8.64 -17.69
C ARG A 69 -3.82 -8.27 -17.32
N SER A 70 -4.77 -9.08 -17.72
CA SER A 70 -6.15 -9.01 -17.23
C SER A 70 -6.26 -9.62 -15.83
N TYR A 71 -7.28 -9.21 -15.08
CA TYR A 71 -7.62 -9.88 -13.81
C TYR A 71 -7.85 -11.39 -14.00
N LYS A 72 -8.41 -11.81 -15.15
CA LYS A 72 -8.64 -13.23 -15.44
C LYS A 72 -7.31 -13.99 -15.52
N GLU A 73 -6.34 -13.49 -16.27
CA GLU A 73 -5.02 -14.12 -16.39
C GLU A 73 -4.29 -14.20 -15.05
N VAL A 74 -4.43 -13.16 -14.22
CA VAL A 74 -3.92 -13.15 -12.83
C VAL A 74 -4.60 -14.23 -12.00
N SER A 75 -5.93 -14.27 -11.99
CA SER A 75 -6.71 -15.24 -11.22
C SER A 75 -6.45 -16.69 -11.67
N ASP A 76 -6.33 -16.94 -12.97
CA ASP A 76 -6.07 -18.28 -13.50
C ASP A 76 -4.64 -18.74 -13.16
N ALA A 77 -3.65 -17.84 -13.25
CA ALA A 77 -2.29 -18.14 -12.81
C ALA A 77 -2.23 -18.45 -11.31
N TRP A 78 -3.00 -17.74 -10.48
CA TRP A 78 -3.08 -18.00 -9.05
C TRP A 78 -3.70 -19.37 -8.74
N LYS A 79 -4.79 -19.73 -9.42
CA LYS A 79 -5.39 -21.08 -9.30
C LYS A 79 -4.42 -22.18 -9.70
N LYS A 80 -3.65 -21.98 -10.77
CA LYS A 80 -2.61 -22.92 -11.18
C LYS A 80 -1.55 -23.10 -10.09
N LEU A 81 -1.05 -22.00 -9.52
CA LEU A 81 -0.11 -22.05 -8.40
C LEU A 81 -0.69 -22.77 -7.18
N TYR A 82 -1.98 -22.58 -6.89
CA TYR A 82 -2.66 -23.32 -5.83
C TYR A 82 -2.67 -24.83 -6.08
N GLU A 83 -3.01 -25.29 -7.28
CA GLU A 83 -2.98 -26.73 -7.60
C GLU A 83 -1.55 -27.31 -7.51
N GLU A 84 -0.53 -26.55 -7.93
CA GLU A 84 0.88 -26.92 -7.76
C GLU A 84 1.27 -27.08 -6.28
N TRP A 85 0.81 -26.17 -5.42
CA TRP A 85 1.00 -26.29 -3.98
C TRP A 85 0.25 -27.45 -3.38
N ARG A 86 -1.02 -27.65 -3.77
CA ARG A 86 -1.86 -28.74 -3.28
C ARG A 86 -1.28 -30.12 -3.59
N ALA A 87 -0.62 -30.27 -4.74
CA ALA A 87 0.11 -31.49 -5.09
C ALA A 87 1.27 -31.80 -4.13
N ARG A 88 1.91 -30.77 -3.54
CA ARG A 88 3.04 -30.90 -2.60
C ARG A 88 2.61 -30.90 -1.13
N LYS A 89 1.54 -30.17 -0.83
CA LYS A 89 0.96 -29.93 0.50
C LYS A 89 -0.55 -30.19 0.39
N PRO A 90 -1.03 -31.44 0.55
CA PRO A 90 -2.43 -31.79 0.32
C PRO A 90 -3.45 -31.03 1.18
N LYS A 91 -3.01 -30.46 2.31
CA LYS A 91 -3.83 -29.62 3.20
C LYS A 91 -3.81 -28.13 2.84
N ALA A 92 -3.06 -27.73 1.81
CA ALA A 92 -3.05 -26.36 1.33
C ALA A 92 -4.46 -25.93 0.94
N VAL A 93 -4.82 -24.71 1.32
CA VAL A 93 -6.08 -24.04 0.99
C VAL A 93 -5.79 -22.69 0.35
N MET A 94 -6.77 -22.16 -0.37
CA MET A 94 -6.69 -20.85 -1.02
C MET A 94 -7.82 -19.94 -0.52
N ALA A 95 -7.45 -18.75 -0.06
CA ALA A 95 -8.37 -17.69 0.33
C ALA A 95 -8.18 -16.45 -0.56
N VAL A 96 -9.28 -15.82 -0.97
CA VAL A 96 -9.29 -14.58 -1.77
C VAL A 96 -10.06 -13.49 -1.03
N PHE A 97 -9.34 -12.56 -0.43
CA PHE A 97 -9.88 -11.41 0.27
C PHE A 97 -10.10 -10.28 -0.73
N ARG A 98 -11.35 -10.08 -1.13
CA ARG A 98 -11.79 -8.95 -1.95
C ARG A 98 -13.15 -8.51 -1.48
N ARG A 99 -13.33 -7.21 -1.18
CA ARG A 99 -14.62 -6.68 -0.74
C ARG A 99 -15.73 -6.98 -1.74
N GLY A 100 -16.81 -7.60 -1.26
CA GLY A 100 -17.93 -8.04 -2.10
C GLY A 100 -17.64 -9.28 -2.96
N GLY A 101 -16.44 -9.85 -2.85
CA GLY A 101 -16.03 -11.11 -3.48
C GLY A 101 -16.29 -12.30 -2.56
N LYS A 102 -16.28 -13.50 -3.16
CA LYS A 102 -16.40 -14.79 -2.47
C LYS A 102 -15.04 -15.48 -2.32
N GLY A 103 -14.96 -16.49 -1.46
CA GLY A 103 -13.79 -17.35 -1.33
C GLY A 103 -12.72 -16.88 -0.35
N TYR A 104 -13.01 -15.88 0.49
CA TYR A 104 -12.09 -15.45 1.56
C TYR A 104 -12.07 -16.44 2.73
N ASP A 105 -13.15 -17.21 2.91
CA ASP A 105 -13.30 -18.25 3.92
C ASP A 105 -13.38 -19.62 3.20
N PRO A 106 -12.30 -20.42 3.20
CA PRO A 106 -12.30 -21.73 2.57
C PRO A 106 -13.31 -22.71 3.17
N ALA A 107 -13.72 -22.54 4.43
CA ALA A 107 -14.75 -23.37 5.05
C ALA A 107 -16.17 -22.98 4.57
N ASN A 108 -16.35 -21.74 4.12
CA ASN A 108 -17.61 -21.20 3.61
C ASN A 108 -17.40 -20.47 2.27
N PRO A 109 -17.07 -21.17 1.17
CA PRO A 109 -16.64 -20.55 -0.08
C PRO A 109 -17.70 -19.62 -0.72
N GLY A 110 -18.99 -19.82 -0.39
CA GLY A 110 -20.09 -18.97 -0.85
C GLY A 110 -20.20 -17.63 -0.11
N LYS A 111 -19.54 -17.48 1.05
CA LYS A 111 -19.61 -16.30 1.90
C LYS A 111 -18.94 -15.11 1.21
N VAL A 112 -19.64 -13.98 1.19
CA VAL A 112 -19.15 -12.73 0.62
C VAL A 112 -18.34 -11.99 1.68
N LEU A 113 -17.14 -11.52 1.34
CA LEU A 113 -16.34 -10.71 2.26
C LEU A 113 -17.06 -9.37 2.48
N PRO A 114 -17.45 -9.06 3.73
CA PRO A 114 -18.14 -7.82 4.04
C PRO A 114 -17.19 -6.64 3.90
N ARG A 115 -17.73 -5.43 4.04
CA ARG A 115 -16.96 -4.19 3.91
C ARG A 115 -15.86 -4.09 4.96
N GLU A 116 -16.18 -4.44 6.19
CA GLU A 116 -15.31 -4.40 7.36
C GLU A 116 -14.16 -5.41 7.24
N GLY A 117 -14.28 -6.40 6.34
CA GLY A 117 -13.23 -7.38 6.06
C GLY A 117 -12.14 -6.87 5.12
N PHE A 118 -12.34 -5.73 4.47
CA PHE A 118 -11.34 -5.09 3.62
C PHE A 118 -11.63 -3.58 3.56
N GLU A 119 -10.99 -2.85 4.46
CA GLU A 119 -11.14 -1.42 4.63
C GLU A 119 -9.96 -0.68 4.01
N ASP A 120 -10.26 0.50 3.50
CA ASP A 120 -9.24 1.41 3.01
C ASP A 120 -9.62 2.86 3.32
N CYS A 121 -8.62 3.68 3.62
CA CYS A 121 -8.80 5.10 3.86
C CYS A 121 -7.69 5.86 3.15
N TYR A 122 -8.07 6.74 2.23
CA TYR A 122 -7.11 7.59 1.57
C TYR A 122 -6.70 8.72 2.49
N ILE A 123 -5.43 8.73 2.90
CA ILE A 123 -4.84 9.91 3.52
C ILE A 123 -4.47 10.83 2.37
N LEU A 124 -5.43 11.65 1.94
CA LEU A 124 -5.10 12.81 1.15
C LEU A 124 -4.44 13.79 2.11
N ALA A 125 -3.17 14.12 1.90
CA ALA A 125 -2.57 15.32 2.44
C ALA A 125 -1.64 15.92 1.41
N HIS A 126 -2.00 17.14 1.00
CA HIS A 126 -1.08 18.01 0.28
C HIS A 126 -0.31 18.88 1.27
N ASP A 127 0.80 19.44 0.80
CA ASP A 127 1.67 20.29 1.62
C ASP A 127 0.85 21.44 2.25
N PRO A 128 1.09 21.80 3.52
CA PRO A 128 0.42 22.93 4.16
C PRO A 128 0.79 24.21 3.39
N GLY A 129 -0.19 24.77 2.68
CA GLY A 129 -0.01 25.87 1.73
C GLY A 129 -0.65 25.63 0.36
N ASN A 130 -0.91 24.37 -0.01
CA ASN A 130 -1.76 24.05 -1.16
C ASN A 130 -3.22 23.91 -0.73
N GLN A 131 -4.12 24.48 -1.55
CA GLN A 131 -5.57 24.67 -1.28
C GLN A 131 -6.39 23.38 -1.14
N PHE A 132 -6.12 22.57 -0.11
CA PHE A 132 -6.95 21.40 0.18
C PHE A 132 -7.46 21.32 1.62
N GLU A 133 -7.18 22.29 2.51
CA GLU A 133 -7.70 22.27 3.90
C GLU A 133 -9.20 21.93 3.99
N ARG A 134 -9.97 22.46 3.03
CA ARG A 134 -11.39 22.17 2.88
C ARG A 134 -11.68 20.72 2.47
N ILE A 135 -10.96 20.17 1.48
CA ILE A 135 -11.13 18.77 1.00
C ILE A 135 -10.64 17.75 2.03
N LEU A 136 -9.59 18.08 2.80
CA LEU A 136 -9.01 17.24 3.86
C LEU A 136 -10.04 16.88 4.95
N GLY A 137 -10.99 17.78 5.24
CA GLY A 137 -12.08 17.54 6.19
C GLY A 137 -13.44 17.18 5.55
N GLU A 138 -13.62 17.36 4.24
CA GLU A 138 -14.89 17.16 3.53
C GLU A 138 -15.02 15.81 2.81
N THR A 139 -13.90 15.11 2.57
CA THR A 139 -13.92 13.82 1.83
C THR A 139 -13.39 12.66 2.66
N PRO A 140 -14.03 12.27 3.78
CA PRO A 140 -13.64 11.06 4.50
C PRO A 140 -13.83 9.82 3.62
N GLY A 141 -12.71 9.19 3.27
CA GLY A 141 -12.57 7.73 3.13
C GLY A 141 -13.18 7.02 1.93
N ARG A 142 -13.91 7.67 1.02
CA ARG A 142 -14.69 6.93 0.00
C ARG A 142 -14.57 7.49 -1.40
N THR A 143 -13.47 7.17 -2.05
CA THR A 143 -13.27 7.42 -3.49
C THR A 143 -13.09 6.09 -4.19
N SER A 144 -13.52 5.95 -5.45
CA SER A 144 -13.35 4.73 -6.25
C SER A 144 -11.90 4.46 -6.68
N HIS A 145 -11.01 5.39 -6.35
CA HIS A 145 -9.60 5.38 -6.65
C HIS A 145 -8.85 6.31 -5.69
N SER A 146 -7.58 6.03 -5.48
CA SER A 146 -6.67 6.82 -4.66
C SER A 146 -5.31 6.91 -5.32
N GLU A 147 -4.56 7.94 -4.97
CA GLU A 147 -3.15 8.02 -5.33
C GLU A 147 -2.33 7.20 -4.32
N VAL A 148 -1.29 6.53 -4.81
CA VAL A 148 -0.34 5.75 -4.00
C VAL A 148 1.05 6.17 -4.40
N PHE A 149 1.35 7.44 -4.10
CA PHE A 149 2.54 8.09 -4.60
C PHE A 149 3.66 8.04 -3.55
N VAL A 150 3.41 8.68 -2.41
CA VAL A 150 4.29 8.72 -1.23
C VAL A 150 3.45 8.45 0.00
N HIS A 151 4.03 8.13 1.16
CA HIS A 151 3.26 7.81 2.37
C HIS A 151 2.15 8.82 2.69
N ARG A 152 2.41 10.14 2.60
CA ARG A 152 1.43 11.22 2.84
C ARG A 152 0.34 11.40 1.76
N ARG A 153 0.44 10.69 0.64
CA ARG A 153 -0.52 10.65 -0.47
C ARG A 153 -0.75 9.20 -0.88
N SER A 154 -1.07 8.39 0.13
CA SER A 154 -1.29 6.96 -0.02
C SER A 154 -2.47 6.50 0.81
N THR A 155 -2.92 5.31 0.49
CA THR A 155 -4.06 4.67 1.15
C THR A 155 -3.56 3.82 2.32
N LEU A 156 -4.25 3.92 3.46
CA LEU A 156 -4.18 2.91 4.52
C LEU A 156 -5.07 1.74 4.12
N TRP A 157 -4.53 0.53 4.16
CA TRP A 157 -5.26 -0.69 3.81
C TRP A 157 -5.31 -1.61 5.02
N ARG A 158 -6.50 -2.13 5.36
CA ARG A 158 -6.67 -3.17 6.38
C ARG A 158 -7.51 -4.30 5.83
N ILE A 159 -6.99 -5.52 5.93
CA ILE A 159 -7.66 -6.74 5.45
C ILE A 159 -7.84 -7.64 6.66
N ASP A 160 -9.05 -8.11 6.90
CA ASP A 160 -9.31 -9.08 7.96
C ASP A 160 -8.85 -10.47 7.52
N PHE A 161 -7.81 -10.98 8.19
CA PHE A 161 -7.26 -12.32 7.96
C PHE A 161 -7.81 -13.37 8.94
N SER A 162 -8.90 -13.08 9.66
CA SER A 162 -9.50 -13.99 10.65
C SER A 162 -9.88 -15.38 10.13
N SER A 163 -10.10 -15.55 8.82
CA SER A 163 -10.33 -16.86 8.21
C SER A 163 -9.06 -17.72 8.08
N ILE A 164 -7.88 -17.14 8.29
CA ILE A 164 -6.60 -17.84 8.32
C ILE A 164 -6.27 -18.15 9.79
N PRO A 165 -6.24 -19.43 10.19
CA PRO A 165 -5.87 -19.80 11.55
C PRO A 165 -4.48 -19.25 11.92
N THR A 166 -4.36 -18.72 13.14
CA THR A 166 -3.09 -18.19 13.64
C THR A 166 -2.01 -19.28 13.58
N GLY A 167 -0.84 -18.91 13.06
CA GLY A 167 0.30 -19.82 12.92
C GLY A 167 0.28 -20.71 11.67
N SER A 168 -0.72 -20.58 10.78
CA SER A 168 -0.70 -21.24 9.46
C SER A 168 0.59 -20.97 8.69
N GLU A 169 1.07 -21.95 7.92
CA GLU A 169 2.20 -21.77 7.01
C GLU A 169 1.70 -21.04 5.75
N ILE A 170 2.15 -19.80 5.53
CA ILE A 170 1.78 -19.05 4.33
C ILE A 170 2.70 -19.50 3.19
N LEU A 171 2.13 -20.19 2.20
CA LEU A 171 2.89 -20.77 1.09
C LEU A 171 3.12 -19.75 -0.03
N ALA A 172 2.13 -18.89 -0.28
CA ALA A 172 2.24 -17.75 -1.18
C ALA A 172 1.14 -16.73 -0.87
N ALA A 173 1.45 -15.44 -1.02
CA ALA A 173 0.41 -14.41 -1.07
C ALA A 173 0.70 -13.33 -2.12
N ARG A 174 -0.36 -12.77 -2.69
CA ARG A 174 -0.30 -11.69 -3.68
C ARG A 174 -1.30 -10.60 -3.35
N PHE A 175 -0.81 -9.38 -3.28
CA PHE A 175 -1.67 -8.21 -3.29
C PHE A 175 -1.84 -7.72 -4.73
N PHE A 176 -3.06 -7.84 -5.23
CA PHE A 176 -3.45 -7.37 -6.55
C PHE A 176 -4.21 -6.04 -6.44
N PHE A 177 -3.87 -5.07 -7.28
CA PHE A 177 -4.69 -3.87 -7.47
C PHE A 177 -4.63 -3.40 -8.93
N ALA A 178 -5.78 -2.94 -9.44
CA ALA A 178 -5.86 -2.35 -10.77
C ALA A 178 -5.40 -0.89 -10.73
N LYS A 179 -4.61 -0.49 -11.73
CA LYS A 179 -4.20 0.91 -11.90
C LYS A 179 -5.30 1.68 -12.62
N ARG A 180 -5.58 2.89 -12.16
CA ARG A 180 -6.48 3.83 -12.82
C ARG A 180 -5.63 4.93 -13.44
N TYR A 181 -5.60 5.00 -14.76
CA TYR A 181 -4.83 6.04 -15.43
C TYR A 181 -5.65 7.28 -15.70
N TRP A 182 -5.02 8.44 -15.49
CA TRP A 182 -5.56 9.72 -15.96
C TRP A 182 -5.48 9.83 -17.49
N ASN A 183 -4.38 9.34 -18.08
CA ASN A 183 -4.19 9.27 -19.53
C ASN A 183 -4.37 7.83 -20.04
N PRO A 184 -5.02 7.60 -21.18
CA PRO A 184 -5.17 6.27 -21.77
C PRO A 184 -3.84 5.52 -21.88
N VAL A 185 -3.84 4.21 -21.60
CA VAL A 185 -2.63 3.37 -21.64
C VAL A 185 -1.97 3.42 -23.02
N GLU A 186 -2.78 3.50 -24.07
CA GLU A 186 -2.35 3.60 -25.46
C GLU A 186 -1.52 4.85 -25.73
N GLN A 187 -1.78 5.95 -25.02
CA GLN A 187 -0.96 7.16 -25.13
C GLN A 187 0.37 6.97 -24.40
N GLN A 188 0.36 6.29 -23.25
CA GLN A 188 1.58 6.05 -22.48
C GLN A 188 2.54 5.09 -23.19
N LEU A 189 2.00 4.11 -23.93
CA LEU A 189 2.77 3.16 -24.73
C LEU A 189 3.53 3.81 -25.89
N LYS A 190 3.15 5.05 -26.29
CA LYS A 190 3.77 5.78 -27.41
C LYS A 190 4.96 6.65 -26.98
N LEU A 191 5.14 6.88 -25.68
CA LEU A 191 6.21 7.72 -25.16
C LEU A 191 7.58 7.06 -25.38
N LYS A 192 8.59 7.86 -25.73
CA LYS A 192 9.96 7.45 -26.07
C LYS A 192 11.00 8.10 -25.14
N PRO A 193 12.20 7.53 -25.01
CA PRO A 193 13.29 8.19 -24.29
C PRO A 193 13.48 9.63 -24.76
N GLY A 194 13.44 10.59 -23.83
CA GLY A 194 13.51 12.03 -24.10
C GLY A 194 12.15 12.74 -24.14
N ASP A 195 11.04 12.03 -24.28
CA ASP A 195 9.71 12.63 -24.14
C ASP A 195 9.49 13.07 -22.70
N ALA A 196 8.80 14.19 -22.52
CA ALA A 196 8.25 14.54 -21.22
C ALA A 196 7.43 13.34 -20.70
N TYR A 197 7.57 13.03 -19.42
CA TYR A 197 6.86 11.92 -18.76
C TYR A 197 7.34 10.50 -19.11
N TYR A 198 8.30 10.29 -20.02
CA TYR A 198 8.75 8.94 -20.43
C TYR A 198 9.21 8.07 -19.26
N ASP A 199 10.06 8.61 -18.39
CA ASP A 199 10.59 7.90 -17.22
C ASP A 199 9.55 7.62 -16.14
N PHE A 200 8.35 8.16 -16.31
CA PHE A 200 7.27 8.06 -15.35
C PHE A 200 6.09 7.24 -15.85
N THR A 201 6.16 6.68 -17.05
CA THR A 201 5.08 5.93 -17.72
C THR A 201 4.75 4.58 -17.09
N ALA A 202 3.56 4.08 -17.37
CA ALA A 202 3.14 2.71 -17.06
C ALA A 202 4.06 1.61 -17.63
N VAL A 203 4.88 1.93 -18.63
CA VAL A 203 5.81 0.98 -19.26
C VAL A 203 7.16 0.88 -18.55
N ARG A 204 7.41 1.74 -17.55
CA ARG A 204 8.57 1.61 -16.65
C ARG A 204 8.17 0.82 -15.41
N PRO A 205 9.04 -0.06 -14.88
CA PRO A 205 8.79 -0.70 -13.60
C PRO A 205 8.66 0.36 -12.51
N THR A 206 7.50 0.39 -11.85
CA THR A 206 7.30 1.20 -10.64
C THR A 206 7.52 0.30 -9.43
N PHE A 207 8.46 0.65 -8.55
CA PHE A 207 8.70 -0.07 -7.29
C PHE A 207 7.72 0.41 -6.23
N TYR A 208 7.05 -0.50 -5.54
CA TYR A 208 6.21 -0.21 -4.38
C TYR A 208 6.80 -0.89 -3.16
N ILE A 209 6.68 -0.23 -2.02
CA ILE A 209 6.91 -0.82 -0.70
C ILE A 209 5.61 -0.81 0.09
N ALA A 210 5.43 -1.82 0.93
CA ALA A 210 4.39 -1.87 1.95
C ALA A 210 5.03 -1.80 3.33
N THR A 211 4.50 -0.93 4.18
CA THR A 211 4.96 -0.75 5.57
C THR A 211 3.79 -0.91 6.52
N PRO A 212 3.92 -1.67 7.61
CA PRO A 212 2.84 -1.90 8.55
C PRO A 212 2.50 -0.61 9.31
N ILE A 213 1.22 -0.45 9.60
CA ILE A 213 0.71 0.62 10.46
C ILE A 213 0.86 0.16 11.91
N ASN A 214 1.38 1.01 12.80
CA ASN A 214 1.67 0.64 14.18
C ASN A 214 0.54 1.00 15.18
N ARG A 215 -0.61 1.46 14.68
CA ARG A 215 -1.73 1.92 15.51
C ARG A 215 -3.11 1.67 14.89
N PRO A 216 -4.17 1.59 15.69
CA PRO A 216 -5.52 1.56 15.15
C PRO A 216 -5.86 2.84 14.41
N TRP A 217 -6.76 2.70 13.43
CA TRP A 217 -7.39 3.80 12.71
C TRP A 217 -8.84 3.44 12.39
N VAL A 218 -9.65 4.48 12.21
CA VAL A 218 -11.06 4.40 11.84
C VAL A 218 -11.22 5.22 10.56
N GLU A 219 -11.78 4.63 9.52
CA GLU A 219 -11.89 5.24 8.19
C GLU A 219 -12.53 6.64 8.21
N ALA A 220 -13.57 6.81 9.03
CA ALA A 220 -14.30 8.07 9.17
C ALA A 220 -13.57 9.13 10.02
N GLU A 221 -12.44 8.76 10.64
CA GLU A 221 -11.72 9.59 11.59
C GLU A 221 -10.26 9.85 11.19
N ALA A 222 -9.81 9.28 10.08
CA ALA A 222 -8.49 9.54 9.52
C ALA A 222 -8.60 10.58 8.37
N SER A 223 -7.70 11.55 8.41
CA SER A 223 -7.55 12.65 7.44
C SER A 223 -6.09 13.08 7.37
N GLY A 224 -5.79 14.11 6.57
CA GLY A 224 -4.46 14.72 6.56
C GLY A 224 -4.05 15.42 7.86
N PHE A 225 -5.00 15.74 8.76
CA PHE A 225 -4.72 16.47 10.02
C PHE A 225 -4.88 15.62 11.27
N GLU A 226 -5.92 14.80 11.29
CA GLU A 226 -6.24 13.89 12.38
C GLU A 226 -6.10 12.46 11.89
N TYR A 227 -5.46 11.62 12.68
CA TYR A 227 -5.42 10.20 12.38
C TYR A 227 -6.52 9.38 13.06
N ALA A 228 -7.09 9.96 14.11
CA ALA A 228 -8.29 9.55 14.79
C ALA A 228 -8.89 10.82 15.40
N ARG A 229 -10.16 10.75 15.81
CA ARG A 229 -10.84 11.91 16.38
C ARG A 229 -10.05 12.49 17.55
N ASP A 230 -9.82 13.81 17.49
CA ASP A 230 -9.08 14.58 18.50
C ASP A 230 -7.61 14.15 18.66
N LYS A 231 -7.09 13.33 17.74
CA LYS A 231 -5.70 12.89 17.68
C LYS A 231 -5.04 13.39 16.41
N PHE A 232 -4.29 14.46 16.56
CA PHE A 232 -3.64 15.15 15.45
C PHE A 232 -2.29 14.53 15.14
N TRP A 233 -1.92 14.54 13.86
CA TRP A 233 -0.56 14.18 13.50
C TRP A 233 0.41 15.21 14.09
N LYS A 234 1.46 14.73 14.76
CA LYS A 234 2.56 15.60 15.21
C LYS A 234 3.44 16.07 14.06
N GLU A 235 3.48 15.32 12.95
CA GLU A 235 4.18 15.63 11.70
C GLU A 235 3.27 15.35 10.49
N THR A 236 3.55 15.91 9.30
CA THR A 236 2.69 15.76 8.11
C THR A 236 2.36 14.28 7.82
N CYS A 237 1.14 13.86 8.14
CA CYS A 237 0.65 12.48 8.03
C CYS A 237 1.49 11.41 8.72
N GLY A 238 2.07 11.72 9.88
CA GLY A 238 2.69 10.70 10.74
C GLY A 238 3.97 10.10 10.16
N MET A 239 4.66 10.83 9.26
CA MET A 239 5.91 10.35 8.66
C MET A 239 7.14 10.45 9.60
N SER A 240 6.91 10.40 10.92
CA SER A 240 7.96 10.33 11.93
C SER A 240 8.14 8.87 12.33
N TRP A 241 9.31 8.30 12.04
CA TRP A 241 9.65 6.94 12.47
C TRP A 241 10.08 6.91 13.95
N ASP A 242 10.58 8.05 14.43
CA ASP A 242 11.02 8.28 15.80
C ASP A 242 10.21 9.46 16.37
N GLY A 243 9.49 9.24 17.47
CA GLY A 243 8.67 10.26 18.12
C GLY A 243 7.53 9.65 18.94
N ASP A 244 6.68 10.50 19.47
CA ASP A 244 5.57 10.08 20.34
C ASP A 244 4.47 9.28 19.60
N ASP A 245 4.45 9.34 18.26
CA ASP A 245 3.48 8.66 17.38
C ASP A 245 4.21 7.98 16.19
N PRO A 246 4.96 6.87 16.39
CA PRO A 246 5.62 6.16 15.30
C PRO A 246 4.59 5.35 14.51
N ASP A 247 3.88 6.03 13.61
CA ASP A 247 2.70 5.51 12.92
C ASP A 247 3.01 4.42 11.90
N LEU A 248 4.24 4.44 11.39
CA LEU A 248 4.81 3.43 10.52
C LEU A 248 6.05 2.85 11.23
N LEU A 249 6.27 1.54 11.11
CA LEU A 249 7.51 0.90 11.55
C LEU A 249 8.55 0.95 10.43
N PRO A 250 9.84 1.26 10.67
CA PRO A 250 10.90 1.34 9.65
C PRO A 250 11.25 -0.06 9.11
N LEU A 251 10.24 -0.69 8.54
CA LEU A 251 10.08 -2.10 8.26
C LEU A 251 9.23 -2.21 6.99
N VAL A 252 9.85 -2.75 5.95
CA VAL A 252 9.19 -3.12 4.71
C VAL A 252 8.71 -4.57 4.86
N ILE A 253 7.40 -4.78 4.83
CA ILE A 253 6.78 -6.11 4.95
C ILE A 253 6.48 -6.75 3.59
N ALA A 254 6.42 -5.94 2.54
CA ALA A 254 6.33 -6.39 1.15
C ALA A 254 6.92 -5.32 0.22
N TYR A 255 7.40 -5.76 -0.94
CA TYR A 255 7.81 -4.88 -2.00
C TYR A 255 7.61 -5.55 -3.35
N GLY A 256 7.53 -4.77 -4.42
CA GLY A 256 7.33 -5.34 -5.74
C GLY A 256 7.26 -4.29 -6.83
N GLN A 257 7.35 -4.76 -8.07
CA GLN A 257 7.14 -3.92 -9.24
C GLN A 257 5.68 -3.97 -9.70
N THR A 258 5.20 -2.91 -10.35
CA THR A 258 3.89 -2.93 -11.03
C THR A 258 3.98 -3.44 -12.46
N GLY A 259 2.88 -4.00 -12.95
CA GLY A 259 2.60 -4.19 -14.37
C GLY A 259 2.08 -2.91 -15.05
N ILE A 260 1.68 -3.05 -16.32
CA ILE A 260 1.19 -1.92 -17.14
C ILE A 260 -0.20 -1.46 -16.72
N ASN A 261 -1.09 -2.33 -16.25
CA ASN A 261 -2.48 -1.96 -15.93
C ASN A 261 -2.91 -2.42 -14.53
N ASN A 262 -2.04 -3.15 -13.84
CA ASN A 262 -2.25 -3.67 -12.50
C ASN A 262 -0.90 -3.82 -11.79
N ALA A 263 -0.94 -4.13 -10.50
CA ALA A 263 0.19 -4.64 -9.77
C ALA A 263 -0.16 -5.98 -9.12
N GLU A 264 0.81 -6.89 -9.06
CA GLU A 264 0.78 -8.13 -8.28
C GLU A 264 2.04 -8.16 -7.40
N MET A 265 1.93 -7.63 -6.19
CA MET A 265 3.04 -7.60 -5.25
C MET A 265 3.11 -8.90 -4.46
N ASP A 266 4.32 -9.43 -4.22
CA ASP A 266 4.52 -10.55 -3.31
C ASP A 266 4.26 -10.10 -1.88
N PHE A 267 3.21 -10.63 -1.26
CA PHE A 267 2.80 -10.31 0.10
C PHE A 267 2.95 -11.50 1.04
N THR A 268 3.68 -12.55 0.64
CA THR A 268 3.81 -13.79 1.43
C THR A 268 4.29 -13.47 2.85
N ARG A 269 5.39 -12.72 2.97
CA ARG A 269 5.94 -12.27 4.26
C ARG A 269 5.04 -11.29 5.01
N ALA A 270 4.31 -10.43 4.32
CA ALA A 270 3.36 -9.51 4.94
C ALA A 270 2.18 -10.25 5.57
N VAL A 271 1.63 -11.25 4.88
CA VAL A 271 0.54 -12.08 5.45
C VAL A 271 1.05 -12.88 6.63
N GLU A 272 2.26 -13.46 6.58
CA GLU A 272 2.89 -14.10 7.75
C GLU A 272 3.01 -13.13 8.94
N TYR A 273 3.45 -11.90 8.70
CA TYR A 273 3.56 -10.87 9.73
C TYR A 273 2.21 -10.64 10.43
N PHE A 274 1.12 -10.53 9.68
CA PHE A 274 -0.22 -10.29 10.23
C PHE A 274 -0.90 -11.51 10.84
N THR A 275 -0.54 -12.73 10.44
CA THR A 275 -1.20 -13.98 10.90
C THR A 275 -0.39 -14.78 11.92
N CYS A 276 0.84 -14.35 12.25
CA CYS A 276 1.69 -15.05 13.21
C CYS A 276 1.26 -14.90 14.69
N GLY A 277 0.25 -14.06 14.99
CA GLY A 277 -0.25 -13.83 16.34
C GLY A 277 0.62 -12.90 17.21
N LYS A 278 1.76 -12.42 16.72
CA LYS A 278 2.66 -11.53 17.46
C LYS A 278 2.36 -10.04 17.27
N HIS A 279 1.66 -9.69 16.19
CA HIS A 279 1.40 -8.31 15.80
C HIS A 279 -0.11 -8.10 15.63
N LYS A 280 -0.62 -6.98 16.13
CA LYS A 280 -1.99 -6.56 15.81
C LYS A 280 -2.05 -6.15 14.35
N ASN A 281 -3.08 -6.61 13.63
CA ASN A 281 -3.31 -6.21 12.26
C ASN A 281 -3.99 -4.84 12.21
N HIS A 282 -3.18 -3.79 12.19
CA HIS A 282 -3.62 -2.43 11.94
C HIS A 282 -3.59 -2.05 10.46
N GLY A 283 -3.21 -2.99 9.59
CA GLY A 283 -3.07 -2.75 8.17
C GLY A 283 -1.67 -2.30 7.76
N PHE A 284 -1.58 -1.77 6.54
CA PHE A 284 -0.36 -1.30 5.91
C PHE A 284 -0.64 -0.08 5.02
N THR A 285 0.38 0.70 4.75
CA THR A 285 0.38 1.69 3.68
C THR A 285 1.25 1.20 2.53
N LEU A 286 0.95 1.66 1.32
CA LEU A 286 1.81 1.47 0.16
C LEU A 286 2.51 2.80 -0.17
N ALA A 287 3.76 2.76 -0.58
CA ALA A 287 4.47 3.94 -1.08
C ALA A 287 5.36 3.58 -2.27
N CYS A 288 5.68 4.58 -3.08
CA CYS A 288 6.53 4.45 -4.26
C CYS A 288 7.62 5.54 -4.25
N PRO A 289 8.89 5.20 -4.55
CA PRO A 289 9.95 6.22 -4.67
C PRO A 289 9.83 7.08 -5.94
N SER A 290 8.80 6.86 -6.78
CA SER A 290 8.62 7.62 -8.03
C SER A 290 8.47 9.11 -7.74
N GLY A 291 8.98 9.94 -8.66
CA GLY A 291 8.83 11.40 -8.62
C GLY A 291 7.56 11.92 -9.29
N TYR A 292 6.69 11.06 -9.82
CA TYR A 292 5.52 11.49 -10.58
C TYR A 292 4.20 10.78 -10.20
N PHE A 293 3.14 11.58 -10.01
CA PHE A 293 1.87 11.14 -9.42
C PHE A 293 0.87 10.53 -10.41
N HIS A 294 0.91 10.92 -11.69
CA HIS A 294 -0.14 10.56 -12.67
C HIS A 294 -0.30 9.05 -12.92
N ASN A 295 0.72 8.25 -12.62
CA ASN A 295 0.72 6.80 -12.87
C ASN A 295 0.64 5.94 -11.60
N ASN A 296 0.36 6.57 -10.46
CA ASN A 296 0.22 5.92 -9.16
C ASN A 296 -1.22 5.97 -8.65
N ASN A 297 -2.19 6.19 -9.54
CA ASN A 297 -3.59 6.09 -9.20
C ASN A 297 -4.02 4.62 -9.26
N VAL A 298 -4.65 4.13 -8.21
CA VAL A 298 -5.12 2.75 -8.09
C VAL A 298 -6.59 2.75 -7.74
N HIS A 299 -7.29 1.70 -8.14
CA HIS A 299 -8.65 1.47 -7.67
C HIS A 299 -8.68 1.07 -6.20
N THR A 300 -9.69 1.54 -5.47
CA THR A 300 -9.95 1.22 -4.06
C THR A 300 -10.99 0.11 -3.93
N SER A 301 -11.33 -0.26 -2.69
CA SER A 301 -12.44 -1.19 -2.45
C SER A 301 -13.81 -0.63 -2.87
N GLU A 302 -13.92 0.68 -3.10
CA GLU A 302 -15.12 1.38 -3.59
C GLU A 302 -15.24 1.39 -5.14
N ALA A 303 -14.29 0.78 -5.87
CA ALA A 303 -14.41 0.69 -7.33
C ALA A 303 -15.73 0.00 -7.74
N ALA A 304 -16.41 0.55 -8.76
CA ALA A 304 -17.73 0.11 -9.16
C ALA A 304 -17.76 -1.35 -9.64
N LYS A 305 -16.72 -1.78 -10.36
CA LYS A 305 -16.60 -3.15 -10.86
C LYS A 305 -15.75 -3.97 -9.90
N LEU A 306 -16.26 -5.14 -9.51
CA LEU A 306 -15.57 -6.06 -8.61
C LEU A 306 -14.15 -6.43 -9.08
N LYS A 307 -13.95 -6.58 -10.40
CA LYS A 307 -12.65 -6.94 -10.98
C LYS A 307 -11.57 -5.85 -10.83
N ASP A 308 -12.00 -4.59 -10.65
CA ASP A 308 -11.09 -3.45 -10.52
C ASP A 308 -10.71 -3.23 -9.05
N ARG A 309 -11.47 -3.81 -8.10
CA ARG A 309 -11.17 -3.72 -6.67
C ARG A 309 -9.88 -4.49 -6.32
N PRO A 310 -9.09 -3.98 -5.37
CA PRO A 310 -7.96 -4.71 -4.81
C PRO A 310 -8.35 -6.09 -4.26
N ALA A 311 -7.39 -7.00 -4.25
CA ALA A 311 -7.55 -8.33 -3.67
C ALA A 311 -6.25 -8.78 -2.99
N MET A 312 -6.36 -9.42 -1.84
CA MET A 312 -5.31 -10.27 -1.29
C MET A 312 -5.65 -11.71 -1.62
N MET A 313 -4.78 -12.38 -2.35
CA MET A 313 -4.90 -13.80 -2.64
C MET A 313 -3.85 -14.55 -1.82
N VAL A 314 -4.28 -15.54 -1.04
CA VAL A 314 -3.42 -16.26 -0.09
C VAL A 314 -3.57 -17.75 -0.30
N ILE A 315 -2.44 -18.47 -0.39
CA ILE A 315 -2.35 -19.92 -0.31
C ILE A 315 -1.62 -20.25 0.98
N TYR A 316 -2.23 -21.06 1.83
CA TYR A 316 -1.66 -21.43 3.13
C TYR A 316 -1.97 -22.87 3.50
N GLU A 317 -1.13 -23.46 4.35
CA GLU A 317 -1.40 -24.74 5.00
C GLU A 317 -1.78 -24.47 6.47
N PRO A 318 -3.03 -24.79 6.89
CA PRO A 318 -3.45 -24.61 8.27
C PRO A 318 -2.60 -25.47 9.22
N ARG A 319 -2.16 -24.90 10.35
CA ARG A 319 -1.65 -25.71 11.46
C ARG A 319 -2.84 -26.34 12.20
N GLN A 320 -2.70 -27.62 12.54
CA GLN A 320 -3.69 -28.39 13.29
C GLN A 320 -3.82 -27.89 14.73
#